data_AF-A0A8J6LZM6-F1
#
_entry.id   AF-A0A8J6LZM6-F1
#
_cell.length_a   1.000
_cell.length_b   1.000
_cell.length_c   1.000
_cell.angle_alpha   90.00
_cell.angle_beta   90.00
_cell.angle_gamma   90.00
#
_symmetry.space_group_name_H-M   'P 1'
#
loop_
_entity.id
_entity.type
_entity.pdbx_description
1 polymer ?
#
loop_
_entity_poly.entity_id
_entity_poly.type
_entity_poly.pdbx_seq_one_letter_code
_entity_poly.pdbx_strand_id
1 'polypeptide(L)' 'MSYRENVGKSAEEILADYTRQYGKEPKGNLKDLFLLFVNGTSAAYEEGFQDGLNAARTQENI' A
#
# COMPACT_ATOMS: atom_id res chain seq x y z
N MET A 1 4.13 -10.08 -6.03
CA MET A 1 4.26 -9.38 -4.74
C MET A 1 2.90 -9.46 -4.05
N SER A 2 2.87 -10.02 -2.85
CA SER A 2 1.67 -10.06 -2.01
C SER A 2 1.58 -8.76 -1.21
N TYR A 3 0.37 -8.21 -1.05
CA TYR A 3 0.11 -7.00 -0.25
C TYR A 3 0.62 -7.12 1.19
N ARG A 4 0.51 -8.33 1.80
CA ARG A 4 1.04 -8.59 3.16
C ARG A 4 2.54 -8.31 3.30
N GLU A 5 3.29 -8.44 2.21
CA GLU A 5 4.73 -8.19 2.19
C GLU A 5 5.07 -6.70 2.12
N ASN A 6 4.08 -5.85 1.84
CA ASN A 6 4.25 -4.42 1.57
C ASN A 6 3.49 -3.51 2.55
N VAL A 7 2.62 -4.05 3.41
CA VAL A 7 1.83 -3.30 4.42
C VAL A 7 2.67 -2.41 5.34
N GLY A 8 3.92 -2.79 5.61
CA GLY A 8 4.82 -2.01 6.47
C GLY A 8 5.88 -1.22 5.71
N LYS A 9 5.83 -1.19 4.37
CA LYS A 9 6.86 -0.55 3.55
C LYS A 9 6.42 0.83 3.09
N SER A 10 7.36 1.77 3.04
CA SER A 10 7.13 3.06 2.39
C SER A 10 6.99 2.89 0.87
N ALA A 11 6.42 3.91 0.21
CA ALA A 11 6.32 3.90 -1.25
C ALA A 11 7.71 3.86 -1.94
N GLU A 12 8.73 4.43 -1.30
CA GLU A 12 10.12 4.39 -1.75
C GLU A 12 10.72 2.98 -1.62
N GLU A 13 10.42 2.25 -0.55
CA GLU A 13 10.85 0.86 -0.39
C GLU A 13 10.19 -0.05 -1.44
N ILE A 14 8.91 0.17 -1.72
CA ILE A 14 8.17 -0.55 -2.78
C ILE A 14 8.73 -0.18 -4.16
N LEU A 15 9.11 1.08 -4.38
CA LEU A 15 9.79 1.52 -5.60
C LEU A 15 11.16 0.86 -5.77
N ALA A 16 11.92 0.74 -4.69
CA ALA A 16 13.22 0.07 -4.69
C ALA A 16 13.07 -1.43 -5.01
N ASP A 17 12.06 -2.10 -4.44
CA ASP A 17 11.75 -3.50 -4.72
C ASP A 17 11.28 -3.71 -6.17
N TYR A 18 10.42 -2.82 -6.68
CA TYR A 18 10.01 -2.81 -8.08
C TYR A 18 11.23 -2.67 -9.00
N THR A 19 12.13 -1.74 -8.69
CA THR A 19 13.35 -1.51 -9.48
C THR A 19 14.28 -2.72 -9.43
N ARG A 20 14.42 -3.37 -8.27
CA ARG A 20 15.21 -4.60 -8.11
C ARG A 20 14.62 -5.75 -8.93
N GLN A 21 13.29 -5.87 -8.97
CA GLN A 21 12.61 -6.97 -9.66
C GLN A 21 12.56 -6.79 -11.18
N TYR A 22 12.34 -5.56 -11.66
CA TYR A 22 12.08 -5.29 -13.09
C TYR A 22 13.20 -4.50 -13.78
N GLY A 23 14.24 -4.10 -13.06
CA GLY A 23 15.47 -3.48 -13.58
C GLY A 23 15.30 -2.05 -14.11
N LYS A 24 14.10 -1.46 -14.03
CA LYS A 24 13.82 -0.10 -14.51
C LYS A 24 13.06 0.70 -13.46
N GLU A 25 13.73 1.69 -12.89
CA GLU A 25 13.04 2.69 -12.07
C GLU A 25 12.19 3.60 -12.97
N PRO A 26 10.91 3.81 -12.67
CA PRO A 26 10.09 4.87 -13.24
C PRO A 26 10.77 6.24 -13.07
N LYS A 27 10.66 7.13 -14.06
CA LYS A 27 11.28 8.47 -14.04
C LYS A 27 10.27 9.56 -14.37
N GLY A 28 10.56 10.78 -13.90
CA GLY A 28 9.69 11.94 -14.10
C GLY A 28 8.27 11.64 -13.62
N ASN A 29 7.29 12.06 -14.41
CA ASN A 29 5.86 11.89 -14.09
C ASN A 29 5.45 10.43 -13.82
N LEU A 30 6.13 9.44 -14.40
CA LEU A 30 5.83 8.03 -14.12
C LEU A 30 6.22 7.62 -12.71
N LYS A 31 7.28 8.21 -12.15
CA LYS A 31 7.67 8.02 -10.76
C LYS A 31 6.62 8.60 -9.82
N ASP A 32 6.16 9.81 -10.11
CA ASP A 32 5.17 10.50 -9.29
C ASP A 32 3.83 9.74 -9.29
N LEU A 33 3.39 9.26 -10.46
CA LEU A 33 2.20 8.42 -10.58
C LEU A 33 2.33 7.10 -9.83
N PHE A 34 3.51 6.46 -9.89
CA PHE A 34 3.77 5.23 -9.15
C PHE A 34 3.66 5.46 -7.64
N LEU A 35 4.34 6.49 -7.13
CA LEU A 35 4.33 6.83 -5.70
C LEU A 35 2.92 7.21 -5.23
N LEU A 36 2.18 7.98 -6.03
CA LEU A 36 0.79 8.35 -5.74
C LEU A 36 -0.09 7.10 -5.65
N PHE A 37 0.04 6.17 -6.59
CA PHE A 37 -0.75 4.94 -6.60
C PHE A 37 -0.45 4.06 -5.37
N VAL A 38 0.84 3.89 -5.05
CA VAL A 38 1.26 3.10 -3.89
C VAL A 38 0.73 3.71 -2.59
N ASN A 39 0.93 5.01 -2.39
CA ASN A 39 0.43 5.69 -1.19
C ASN A 39 -1.09 5.64 -1.07
N GLY A 40 -1.82 5.91 -2.16
CA GLY A 40 -3.27 5.86 -2.16
C GLY A 40 -3.82 4.46 -1.87
N THR A 41 -3.18 3.43 -2.41
CA THR A 41 -3.58 2.04 -2.15
C THR A 41 -3.29 1.64 -0.71
N SER A 42 -2.14 2.02 -0.15
CA SER A 42 -1.81 1.76 1.25
C SER A 42 -2.81 2.41 2.20
N ALA A 43 -3.15 3.68 1.97
CA ALA A 43 -4.12 4.41 2.80
C ALA A 43 -5.53 3.80 2.74
N ALA A 44 -6.04 3.52 1.54
CA ALA A 44 -7.37 2.93 1.37
C ALA A 44 -7.51 1.56 2.06
N TYR A 45 -6.43 0.79 2.07
CA TYR A 45 -6.40 -0.49 2.77
C TYR A 45 -6.35 -0.32 4.30
N GLU A 46 -5.56 0.63 4.80
CA GLU A 46 -5.48 0.90 6.24
C GLU A 46 -6.85 1.32 6.78
N GLU A 47 -7.54 2.23 6.08
CA GLU A 47 -8.92 2.60 6.38
C GLU A 47 -9.87 1.40 6.35
N GLY A 48 -9.89 0.63 5.25
CA GLY A 48 -10.78 -0.53 5.12
C GLY A 48 -10.53 -1.63 6.16
N PHE A 49 -9.27 -1.83 6.56
CA PHE A 49 -8.92 -2.76 7.63
C PHE A 49 -9.45 -2.28 8.99
N GLN A 50 -9.30 -0.99 9.28
CA GLN A 50 -9.74 -0.39 10.53
C GLN A 50 -11.27 -0.35 10.63
N ASP A 51 -11.95 -0.07 9.51
CA ASP A 51 -13.41 -0.18 9.39
C ASP A 51 -13.90 -1.61 9.67
N GLY A 52 -13.22 -2.62 9.12
CA GLY A 52 -13.52 -4.03 9.39
C GLY A 52 -13.38 -4.41 10.86
N LEU A 53 -12.32 -3.94 11.53
CA LEU A 53 -12.13 -4.16 12.97
C LEU A 53 -13.22 -3.48 13.81
N ASN A 54 -13.60 -2.26 13.44
CA ASN A 54 -14.66 -1.52 14.12
C ASN A 54 -16.03 -2.20 13.94
N ALA A 55 -16.33 -2.70 12.74
CA ALA A 55 -17.55 -3.45 12.47
C ALA A 55 -17.61 -4.74 13.32
N ALA A 56 -16.52 -5.50 13.38
CA ALA A 56 -16.44 -6.72 14.20
C ALA A 56 -16.63 -6.43 15.70
N ARG A 57 -15.97 -5.40 16.23
CA ARG A 57 -16.16 -4.96 17.64
C ARG A 57 -17.59 -4.52 17.95
N THR A 58 -18.26 -3.89 16.99
CA THR A 58 -19.66 -3.48 17.15
C THR A 58 -20.57 -4.70 17.18
N GLN A 59 -20.22 -5.76 16.44
CA GLN A 59 -20.98 -7.01 16.39
C GLN A 59 -20.81 -7.88 17.65
N GLU A 60 -19.64 -7.86 18.30
CA GLU A 60 -19.41 -8.57 19.57
C GLU A 60 -20.08 -7.93 20.79
N ASN A 61 -20.48 -6.65 20.70
CA ASN A 61 -21.10 -5.89 21.79
C ASN A 61 -22.65 -5.86 21.70
N ILE A 62 -23.26 -6.66 20.82
CA ILE A 62 -24.72 -6.84 20.64
C ILE A 62 -25.08 -8.27 21.07
#